data_AF-A0A285P4M1-F1
#
_entry.id   AF-A0A285P4M1-F1
#
_cell.length_a   1.000
_cell.length_b   1.000
_cell.length_c   1.000
_cell.angle_alpha   90.00
_cell.angle_beta   90.00
_cell.angle_gamma   90.00
#
_symmetry.space_group_name_H-M   'P 1'
#
loop_
_entity.id
_entity.type
_entity.pdbx_description
1 polymer ?
#
loop_
_entity_poly.entity_id
_entity_poly.type
_entity_poly.pdbx_seq_one_letter_code
_entity_poly.pdbx_strand_id
1 'polypeptide(L)' 'MPNWLKNQLSQAFLTKNVNQLKVLNQCWFFYKRKQQSNDG' A
#
# COMPACT_ATOMS: atom_id res chain seq x y z
N MET A 1 6.14 -5.20 0.95
CA MET A 1 4.86 -4.63 1.41
C MET A 1 4.57 -5.24 2.77
N PRO A 2 4.44 -4.45 3.84
CA PRO A 2 4.21 -4.97 5.18
C PRO A 2 2.91 -5.78 5.27
N ASN A 3 2.85 -6.74 6.20
CA ASN A 3 1.68 -7.60 6.39
C ASN A 3 0.41 -6.80 6.72
N TRP A 4 0.54 -5.72 7.50
CA TRP A 4 -0.59 -4.82 7.80
C TRP A 4 -1.18 -4.18 6.54
N LEU A 5 -0.33 -3.80 5.59
CA LEU A 5 -0.75 -3.14 4.36
C LEU A 5 -1.38 -4.12 3.37
N LYS A 6 -0.90 -5.38 3.35
CA LYS A 6 -1.54 -6.47 2.61
C LYS A 6 -2.95 -6.76 3.12
N ASN A 7 -3.14 -6.85 4.44
CA ASN A 7 -4.47 -7.07 5.03
C ASN A 7 -5.45 -5.94 4.67
N GLN A 8 -4.99 -4.67 4.68
CA GLN A 8 -5.82 -3.54 4.28
C GLN A 8 -6.23 -3.59 2.81
N LEU A 9 -5.32 -3.99 1.90
CA LEU A 9 -5.66 -4.19 0.50
C LEU A 9 -6.67 -5.33 0.29
N SER A 10 -6.48 -6.46 0.97
CA SER A 10 -7.42 -7.59 0.89
C SER A 10 -8.81 -7.20 1.36
N GLN A 11 -8.93 -6.46 2.46
CA GLN A 11 -10.23 -5.96 2.93
C GLN A 11 -10.84 -4.97 1.95
N ALA A 12 -10.08 -3.98 1.46
CA ALA A 12 -10.58 -3.02 0.48
C ALA A 12 -11.02 -3.70 -0.84
N PHE A 13 -10.37 -4.79 -1.23
CA PHE A 13 -10.76 -5.61 -2.37
C PHE A 13 -12.08 -6.35 -2.13
N LEU A 14 -12.23 -7.00 -0.97
CA LEU A 14 -13.46 -7.70 -0.58
C LEU A 14 -14.66 -6.75 -0.50
N THR A 15 -14.45 -5.54 0.03
CA THR A 15 -15.51 -4.52 0.12
C THR A 15 -15.68 -3.71 -1.16
N LYS A 16 -14.99 -4.04 -2.25
CA LYS A 16 -14.95 -3.30 -3.53
C LYS A 16 -14.69 -1.80 -3.38
N ASN A 17 -13.92 -1.40 -2.36
CA ASN A 17 -13.57 -0.01 -2.13
C ASN A 17 -12.35 0.38 -2.99
N VAL A 18 -12.63 0.68 -4.26
CA VAL A 18 -11.60 1.02 -5.26
C VAL A 18 -10.79 2.26 -4.87
N ASN A 19 -11.43 3.22 -4.17
CA ASN A 19 -10.76 4.43 -3.69
C ASN A 19 -9.70 4.11 -2.64
N GLN A 20 -10.06 3.26 -1.67
CA GLN A 20 -9.13 2.80 -0.64
C GLN A 20 -7.99 1.97 -1.23
N LEU A 21 -8.28 1.11 -2.22
CA LEU A 21 -7.27 0.35 -2.97
C LEU A 21 -6.25 1.26 -3.65
N LYS A 22 -6.70 2.33 -4.34
CA LYS A 22 -5.82 3.30 -5.00
C LYS A 22 -4.92 4.03 -4.01
N VAL A 23 -5.48 4.52 -2.91
CA VAL A 23 -4.72 5.23 -1.87
C VAL A 23 -3.69 4.30 -1.22
N LEU A 24 -4.07 3.09 -0.85
CA LEU A 24 -3.15 2.11 -0.24
C LEU A 24 -1.99 1.75 -1.19
N ASN A 25 -2.27 1.59 -2.49
CA ASN A 25 -1.22 1.36 -3.49
C ASN A 25 -0.30 2.57 -3.67
N GLN A 26 -0.85 3.79 -3.66
CA GLN A 26 -0.04 5.01 -3.72
C GLN A 26 0.84 5.14 -2.47
N CYS A 27 0.30 4.91 -1.27
CA CYS A 27 1.07 4.90 -0.01
C CYS A 27 2.21 3.87 -0.06
N TRP A 28 1.96 2.66 -0.57
CA TRP A 28 3.01 1.66 -0.76
C TRP A 28 4.12 2.15 -1.69
N PHE A 29 3.76 2.80 -2.80
CA PHE A 29 4.71 3.32 -3.77
C PHE A 29 5.60 4.40 -3.15
N PHE A 30 5.02 5.34 -2.40
CA PHE A 30 5.78 6.37 -1.68
C PHE A 30 6.70 5.77 -0.61
N TYR A 31 6.19 4.81 0.16
CA TYR A 31 6.97 4.10 1.16
C TYR A 31 8.16 3.35 0.54
N LYS A 32 7.94 2.61 -0.55
CA LYS A 32 8.98 1.88 -1.28
C LYS A 32 10.06 2.84 -1.83
N ARG A 33 9.65 3.96 -2.41
CA ARG A 33 10.59 4.98 -2.92
C ARG A 33 11.43 5.58 -1.81
N LYS A 34 10.83 5.88 -0.65
CA LYS A 34 11.56 6.41 0.51
C LYS A 34 12.57 5.40 1.07
N GLN A 35 12.23 4.12 1.10
CA GLN A 35 13.19 3.09 1.53
C GLN A 35 14.37 2.95 0.56
N GLN A 36 14.13 3.01 -0.75
CA GLN A 36 15.19 2.95 -1.76
C GLN A 36 16.16 4.14 -1.72
N SER A 37 15.73 5.30 -1.20
CA SER A 37 16.60 6.48 -1.04
C SER A 37 17.43 6.47 0.25
N ASN A 38 17.22 5.51 1.15
CA ASN A 38 17.89 5.44 2.46
C ASN A 38 18.81 4.22 2.60
N ASP A 39 19.01 3.46 1.51
CA ASP A 39 19.98 2.38 1.32
C ASP A 39 21.11 2.81 0.36
N GLY A 40 21.61 4.04 0.53
CA GLY A 40 22.74 4.60 -0.23
C GLY A 40 23.89 4.99 0.68
#